data_AF-A0A7C3NVC3-F1
#
_entry.id   AF-A0A7C3NVC3-F1
#
_cell.length_a   1.000
_cell.length_b   1.000
_cell.length_c   1.000
_cell.angle_alpha   90.00
_cell.angle_beta   90.00
_cell.angle_gamma   90.00
#
_symmetry.space_group_name_H-M   'P 1'
#
loop_
_entity.id
_entity.type
_entity.pdbx_description
1 polymer ?
#
loop_
_entity_poly.entity_id
_entity_poly.type
_entity_poly.pdbx_seq_one_letter_code
_entity_poly.pdbx_strand_id
1 'polypeptide(L)' 'MNFAKPYKDLREFIEALDGKNKLYRIHREINKDTELQPLVRWQFRGLPEEARRGFLFDNVTDGKKHRYNCRVLVGGL' A
#
# COMPACT_ATOMS: atom_id res chain seq x y z
N MET A 1 10.23 23.11 14.06
CA MET A 1 9.60 21.90 13.46
C MET A 1 10.15 21.75 12.05
N ASN A 2 11.09 20.82 11.83
CA ASN A 2 11.59 20.52 10.47
C ASN A 2 10.54 19.68 9.75
N PHE A 3 9.62 20.31 9.03
CA PHE A 3 8.82 19.60 8.06
C PHE A 3 9.77 19.19 6.93
N ALA A 4 10.03 17.89 6.79
CA ALA A 4 10.73 17.36 5.63
C ALA A 4 10.07 17.92 4.36
N LYS A 5 10.86 18.20 3.32
CA LYS A 5 10.38 18.78 2.05
C LYS A 5 9.01 18.21 1.68
N PRO A 6 7.98 19.05 1.46
CA PRO A 6 6.69 18.55 1.04
C PRO A 6 6.90 17.75 -0.24
N TYR A 7 6.43 16.50 -0.24
CA TYR A 7 6.52 15.65 -1.42
C TYR A 7 5.75 16.34 -2.55
N LYS A 8 6.36 16.44 -3.72
CA LYS A 8 5.74 17.13 -4.86
C LYS A 8 4.47 16.42 -5.34
N ASP A 9 4.48 15.10 -5.27
CA ASP A 9 3.43 14.22 -5.78
C ASP A 9 3.31 12.95 -4.94
N LEU A 10 2.13 12.31 -5.00
CA LEU A 10 1.89 11.01 -4.34
C LEU A 10 2.88 9.93 -4.79
N ARG A 11 3.40 10.03 -6.03
CA ARG A 11 4.41 9.10 -6.56
C ARG A 11 5.74 9.23 -5.84
N GLU A 12 6.18 10.47 -5.59
CA GLU A 12 7.42 10.75 -4.86
C GLU A 12 7.30 10.28 -3.40
N PHE A 13 6.10 10.41 -2.81
CA PHE A 13 5.83 9.84 -1.48
C PHE A 13 5.94 8.31 -1.46
N ILE A 14 5.40 7.62 -2.47
CA ILE A 14 5.52 6.15 -2.61
C ILE A 14 6.99 5.75 -2.76
N GLU A 15 7.77 6.45 -3.59
CA GLU A 15 9.20 6.18 -3.76
C GLU A 15 9.99 6.41 -2.46
N ALA A 16 9.64 7.45 -1.69
CA ALA A 16 10.23 7.70 -0.38
C ALA A 16 9.89 6.62 0.65
N LEU A 17 8.67 6.05 0.60
CA LEU A 17 8.28 4.92 1.45
C LEU A 17 9.00 3.62 1.05
N ASP A 18 9.15 3.39 -0.26
CA ASP A 18 9.88 2.24 -0.82
C ASP A 18 11.37 2.29 -0.41
N GLY A 19 12.02 3.44 -0.59
CA GLY A 19 13.42 3.65 -0.18
C GLY A 19 13.66 3.54 1.33
N LYS A 20 12.62 3.76 2.15
CA LYS A 20 12.66 3.56 3.61
C LYS A 20 12.28 2.15 4.07
N ASN A 21 12.05 1.22 3.13
CA ASN A 21 11.60 -0.14 3.39
C ASN A 21 10.27 -0.21 4.18
N LYS A 22 9.45 0.85 4.08
CA LYS A 22 8.13 0.98 4.74
C LYS A 22 6.98 0.61 3.83
N LEU A 23 7.26 0.13 2.62
CA LEU A 23 6.29 -0.25 1.62
C LEU A 23 6.52 -1.70 1.16
N TYR A 24 5.44 -2.47 1.08
CA TYR A 24 5.42 -3.76 0.40
C TYR A 24 4.79 -3.60 -0.97
N ARG A 25 5.52 -4.03 -1.99
CA ARG A 25 5.03 -4.02 -3.37
C ARG A 25 4.55 -5.40 -3.77
N ILE A 26 3.27 -5.50 -4.12
CA ILE A 26 2.60 -6.75 -4.46
C ILE A 26 2.21 -6.71 -5.95
N HIS A 27 2.87 -7.56 -6.73
CA HIS A 27 2.59 -7.76 -8.15
C HIS A 27 1.57 -8.86 -8.41
N ARG A 28 1.18 -9.62 -7.39
CA ARG A 28 0.15 -10.66 -7.52
C ARG A 28 -1.22 -10.01 -7.78
N GLU A 29 -2.05 -10.69 -8.56
CA GLU A 29 -3.45 -10.31 -8.72
C GLU A 29 -4.15 -10.36 -7.36
N ILE A 30 -4.84 -9.28 -6.99
CA ILE A 30 -5.57 -9.18 -5.73
C ILE A 30 -6.98 -8.63 -5.92
N ASN A 31 -7.95 -9.25 -5.26
CA ASN A 31 -9.32 -8.78 -5.27
C ASN A 31 -9.53 -7.61 -4.29
N LYS A 32 -9.97 -6.46 -4.80
CA LYS A 32 -10.21 -5.26 -4.00
C LYS A 32 -11.34 -5.42 -2.98
N ASP A 33 -12.34 -6.25 -3.28
CA ASP A 33 -13.55 -6.39 -2.46
C ASP A 33 -13.33 -7.35 -1.30
N THR A 34 -12.47 -8.36 -1.50
CA THR A 34 -12.31 -9.47 -0.53
C THR A 34 -10.93 -9.54 0.12
N GLU A 35 -9.87 -9.02 -0.49
CA GLU A 35 -8.49 -9.28 -0.03
C GLU A 35 -7.75 -8.02 0.44
N LEU A 36 -7.98 -6.85 -0.18
CA LEU A 36 -7.26 -5.61 0.16
C LEU A 36 -7.35 -5.25 1.64
N GLN A 37 -8.56 -5.03 2.15
CA GLN A 37 -8.78 -4.62 3.55
C GLN A 37 -8.33 -5.68 4.56
N PRO A 38 -8.68 -6.97 4.39
CA PRO A 38 -8.25 -8.02 5.34
C PRO A 38 -6.73 -8.15 5.45
N LEU A 39 -5.98 -8.09 4.34
CA LEU A 39 -4.52 -8.15 4.36
C LEU A 39 -3.90 -6.98 5.13
N VAL A 40 -4.39 -5.77 4.89
CA VAL A 40 -3.93 -4.58 5.60
C VAL A 40 -4.26 -4.68 7.09
N ARG A 41 -5.48 -5.12 7.42
CA ARG A 41 -5.93 -5.31 8.81
C ARG A 41 -5.14 -6.38 9.54
N TRP A 42 -4.60 -7.37 8.84
CA TRP A 42 -3.82 -8.44 9.46
C TRP A 42 -2.58 -7.90 10.17
N GLN A 43 -1.97 -6.82 9.64
CA GLN A 43 -0.85 -6.15 10.32
C GLN A 43 -1.22 -5.65 11.72
N PHE A 44 -2.46 -5.21 11.93
CA PHE A 44 -2.92 -4.67 13.21
C PHE A 44 -3.22 -5.76 14.24
N ARG A 45 -3.28 -7.03 13.84
CA ARG A 45 -3.59 -8.16 14.74
C ARG A 45 -2.39 -8.67 15.53
N GLY A 46 -1.16 -8.32 15.15
CA GLY A 46 0.03 -8.87 15.80
C GLY A 46 1.34 -8.13 15.56
N LEU A 47 1.38 -7.09 14.71
CA LEU A 47 2.59 -6.28 14.53
C LEU A 47 2.51 -4.98 15.35
N PRO A 48 3.62 -4.59 16.04
CA PRO A 48 3.73 -3.27 16.65
C PRO A 48 3.68 -2.18 15.57
N GLU A 49 3.32 -0.96 15.96
CA GLU A 49 3.09 0.15 15.00
C GLU A 49 4.29 0.40 14.09
N GLU A 50 5.50 0.25 14.65
CA GLU A 50 6.78 0.45 13.98
C GLU A 50 7.06 -0.58 12.87
N ALA A 51 6.48 -1.78 12.98
CA ALA A 51 6.64 -2.84 12.01
C ALA A 51 5.53 -2.82 10.93
N ARG A 52 4.54 -1.94 11.06
CA ARG A 52 3.48 -1.77 10.06
C ARG A 52 4.04 -1.10 8.82
N ARG A 53 3.66 -1.61 7.67
CA ARG A 53 4.09 -1.11 6.36
C ARG A 53 2.88 -0.81 5.48
N GLY A 54 3.04 0.13 4.56
CA GLY A 54 2.07 0.33 3.50
C GLY A 54 2.12 -0.81 2.50
N PHE A 55 1.01 -1.06 1.81
CA PHE A 55 0.96 -1.99 0.68
C PHE A 55 0.63 -1.25 -0.60
N LEU A 56 1.45 -1.46 -1.62
CA LEU A 56 1.19 -1.03 -2.98
C LEU A 56 0.85 -2.24 -3.85
N PHE A 57 -0.37 -2.26 -4.36
CA PHE A 57 -0.87 -3.32 -5.22
C PHE A 57 -0.83 -2.85 -6.67
N ASP A 58 -0.07 -3.55 -7.51
CA ASP A 58 0.05 -3.22 -8.93
C ASP A 58 -1.05 -3.87 -9.79
N ASN A 59 -1.64 -5.00 -9.36
CA ASN A 59 -2.63 -5.76 -10.13
C ASN A 59 -3.91 -5.97 -9.33
N VAL A 60 -4.87 -5.05 -9.46
CA VAL A 60 -6.13 -5.08 -8.71
C VAL A 60 -7.28 -5.59 -9.58
N THR A 61 -8.02 -6.56 -9.05
CA THR A 61 -9.23 -7.13 -9.63
C THR A 61 -10.45 -6.93 -8.72
N ASP A 62 -11.64 -7.19 -9.26
CA ASP A 62 -12.92 -7.20 -8.55
C ASP A 62 -13.52 -8.61 -8.57
N GLY A 63 -14.49 -8.88 -7.70
CA GLY A 63 -15.28 -10.12 -7.73
C GLY A 63 -15.90 -10.46 -9.11
N LYS A 64 -16.10 -9.45 -9.96
CA LYS A 64 -16.58 -9.61 -11.35
C LYS A 64 -15.47 -9.85 -12.39
N LYS A 65 -14.23 -10.14 -11.97
CA LYS A 65 -13.03 -10.32 -12.84
C LYS A 65 -12.66 -9.07 -13.66
N HIS A 66 -13.13 -7.90 -13.28
CA HIS A 66 -12.67 -6.66 -13.89
C HIS A 66 -11.24 -6.37 -13.43
N ARG A 67 -10.33 -6.19 -14.38
CA ARG A 67 -8.94 -5.78 -14.14
C ARG A 67 -8.84 -4.27 -14.20
N TYR A 68 -8.31 -3.67 -13.15
CA TYR A 68 -8.04 -2.25 -13.13
C TYR A 68 -6.58 -2.00 -13.49
N ASN A 69 -6.36 -1.12 -14.46
CA ASN A 69 -5.01 -0.71 -14.85
C ASN A 69 -4.51 0.45 -13.97
N CYS A 70 -4.73 0.35 -12.66
CA CYS A 70 -4.32 1.34 -11.68
C CYS A 70 -3.71 0.68 -10.45
N ARG A 71 -2.78 1.41 -9.82
CA ARG A 71 -2.08 0.96 -8.62
C ARG A 71 -2.81 1.48 -7.39
N VAL A 72 -3.02 0.61 -6.42
CA VAL A 72 -3.73 0.97 -5.19
C VAL A 72 -2.76 0.93 -4.02
N LEU A 73 -2.60 2.07 -3.36
CA LEU A 73 -1.84 2.19 -2.11
C LEU A 73 -2.80 2.11 -0.92
N VAL A 74 -2.51 1.24 0.04
CA VAL A 74 -3.27 1.13 1.29
C VAL A 74 -2.32 1.16 2.48
N GLY A 75 -2.63 2.00 3.48
CA GLY A 75 -1.84 2.09 4.72
C GLY A 75 -0.52 2.84 4.58
N GLY A 76 -0.44 3.85 3.71
CA GLY A 76 0.69 4.78 3.69
C GLY A 76 0.71 5.64 4.95
N LEU A 77 1.48 5.20 5.95
CA LEU A 77 1.71 5.85 7.25
C LEU A 77 3.13 6.44 7.31
#